data_AF-A0A7S3RY14-F1
#
_entry.id   AF-A0A7S3RY14-F1
#
_cell.length_a   1.000
_cell.length_b   1.000
_cell.length_c   1.000
_cell.angle_alpha   90.00
_cell.angle_beta   90.00
_cell.angle_gamma   90.00
#
_symmetry.space_group_name_H-M   'P 1'
#
loop_
_entity.id
_entity.type
_entity.pdbx_description
1 polymer ?
#
loop_
_entity_poly.entity_id
_entity_poly.type
_entity_poly.pdbx_seq_one_letter_code
_entity_poly.pdbx_strand_id
1 'polypeptide(L)'
;ASDARFVETLKRALGDRGITNTKIVVKDGDEAICDDLAMDREYADAVDIIGLHYPSDFSLLPPTRPKDYFTCHKLGKKFWASEESSSYDDLNGAACWARIVNAHWVISQMTSSIMWNLVGSYYHGTNWYASSMMTADQPWSGHYKVNPVIWATAHMTQFTRIGWRYLANDQGSGYLPHGGYYATLVDPD
;
A
#
# COMPACT_ATOMS: atom_id res chain seq x y z
N ALA A 1 12.92 -10.47 -9.70
CA ALA A 1 14.01 -9.61 -9.18
C ALA A 1 13.88 -8.24 -9.83
N SER A 2 14.22 -7.16 -9.13
CA SER A 2 14.26 -5.84 -9.77
C SER A 2 15.55 -5.68 -10.56
N ASP A 3 15.54 -4.88 -11.63
CA ASP A 3 16.70 -4.60 -12.48
C ASP A 3 17.13 -3.14 -12.31
N ALA A 4 18.22 -2.92 -11.58
CA ALA A 4 18.77 -1.59 -11.31
C ALA A 4 19.12 -0.83 -12.60
N ARG A 5 19.77 -1.51 -13.56
CA ARG A 5 20.19 -0.92 -14.82
C ARG A 5 19.00 -0.44 -15.64
N PHE A 6 17.91 -1.20 -15.65
CA PHE A 6 16.67 -0.79 -16.30
C PHE A 6 16.13 0.50 -15.65
N VAL A 7 16.03 0.53 -14.32
CA VAL A 7 15.48 1.68 -13.57
C VAL A 7 16.30 2.95 -13.76
N GLU A 8 17.62 2.87 -13.68
CA GLU A 8 18.52 3.99 -13.94
C GLU A 8 18.40 4.50 -15.38
N THR A 9 18.34 3.58 -16.34
CA THR A 9 18.19 3.91 -17.77
C THR A 9 16.84 4.59 -18.01
N LEU A 10 15.76 4.11 -17.38
CA LEU A 10 14.45 4.73 -17.43
C LEU A 10 14.49 6.14 -16.84
N LYS A 11 15.13 6.35 -15.67
CA LYS A 11 15.25 7.67 -15.05
C LYS A 11 15.99 8.66 -15.94
N ARG A 12 17.12 8.24 -16.54
CA ARG A 12 17.87 9.05 -17.51
C ARG A 12 17.02 9.38 -18.74
N ALA A 13 16.37 8.39 -19.34
CA ALA A 13 15.55 8.58 -20.53
C ALA A 13 14.37 9.54 -20.29
N LEU A 14 13.73 9.49 -19.11
CA LEU A 14 12.71 10.47 -18.72
C LEU A 14 13.29 11.88 -18.61
N GLY A 15 14.45 12.02 -17.95
CA GLY A 15 15.16 13.29 -17.81
C GLY A 15 15.57 13.92 -19.15
N ASP A 16 16.14 13.13 -20.06
CA ASP A 16 16.57 13.56 -21.40
C ASP A 16 15.40 14.05 -22.27
N ARG A 17 14.18 13.62 -21.95
CA ARG A 17 12.93 14.07 -22.61
C ARG A 17 12.24 15.21 -21.86
N GLY A 18 12.85 15.74 -20.80
CA GLY A 18 12.27 16.81 -19.97
C GLY A 18 11.13 16.35 -19.06
N ILE A 19 10.95 15.03 -18.87
CA ILE A 19 9.91 14.45 -17.99
C ILE A 19 10.48 14.32 -16.58
N THR A 20 10.65 15.46 -15.90
CA THR A 20 11.31 15.51 -14.58
C THR A 20 10.34 15.35 -13.40
N ASN A 21 9.04 15.53 -13.63
CA ASN A 21 8.02 15.45 -12.59
C ASN A 21 7.49 14.03 -12.34
N THR A 22 7.75 13.09 -13.25
CA THR A 22 7.34 11.69 -13.09
C THR A 22 8.24 10.99 -12.07
N LYS A 23 7.61 10.33 -11.10
CA LYS A 23 8.27 9.58 -10.04
C LYS A 23 8.33 8.09 -10.38
N ILE A 24 9.41 7.43 -9.98
CA ILE A 24 9.60 5.99 -10.17
C ILE A 24 9.32 5.26 -8.85
N VAL A 25 8.37 4.31 -8.90
CA VAL A 25 8.04 3.40 -7.80
C VAL A 25 8.65 2.04 -8.10
N VAL A 26 9.40 1.48 -7.15
CA VAL A 26 10.11 0.20 -7.32
C VAL A 26 10.03 -0.64 -6.04
N LYS A 27 9.96 -1.96 -6.08
CA LYS A 27 9.92 -2.83 -7.28
C LYS A 27 8.52 -3.37 -7.57
N ASP A 28 7.52 -2.99 -6.77
CA ASP A 28 6.22 -3.64 -6.78
C ASP A 28 6.37 -5.13 -6.45
N GLY A 29 6.88 -5.41 -5.24
CA GLY A 29 7.19 -6.77 -4.81
C GLY A 29 7.63 -6.85 -3.35
N ASP A 30 8.46 -7.83 -3.01
CA ASP A 30 8.90 -8.05 -1.62
C ASP A 30 9.89 -6.99 -1.08
N GLU A 31 10.08 -7.02 0.23
CA GLU A 31 10.92 -6.10 1.01
C GLU A 31 12.43 -6.22 0.74
N ALA A 32 12.90 -7.25 0.03
CA ALA A 32 14.33 -7.42 -0.27
C ALA A 32 14.87 -6.24 -1.10
N ILE A 33 13.98 -5.51 -1.79
CA ILE A 33 14.34 -4.26 -2.47
C ILE A 33 14.99 -3.23 -1.54
N CYS A 34 14.64 -3.20 -0.25
CA CYS A 34 15.24 -2.26 0.67
C CYS A 34 16.72 -2.56 0.90
N ASP A 35 17.11 -3.84 0.94
CA ASP A 35 18.51 -4.23 1.05
C ASP A 35 19.26 -3.96 -0.26
N ASP A 36 18.65 -4.24 -1.43
CA ASP A 36 19.23 -3.92 -2.74
C ASP A 36 19.55 -2.42 -2.87
N LEU A 37 18.61 -1.55 -2.51
CA LEU A 37 18.82 -0.09 -2.53
C LEU A 37 19.82 0.40 -1.48
N ALA A 38 19.94 -0.30 -0.35
CA ALA A 38 20.94 0.06 0.68
C ALA A 38 22.37 -0.26 0.24
N MET A 39 22.53 -1.25 -0.65
CA MET A 39 23.84 -1.66 -1.19
C MET A 39 24.24 -0.90 -2.45
N ASP A 40 23.27 -0.32 -3.18
CA ASP A 40 23.50 0.40 -4.43
C ASP A 40 22.92 1.83 -4.39
N ARG A 41 23.83 2.81 -4.28
CA ARG A 41 23.46 4.22 -4.23
C ARG A 41 22.93 4.75 -5.57
N GLU A 42 23.48 4.34 -6.71
CA GLU A 42 23.02 4.85 -8.01
C GLU A 42 21.59 4.37 -8.26
N TYR A 43 21.32 3.11 -7.92
CA TYR A 43 19.98 2.56 -7.97
C TYR A 43 19.03 3.25 -6.99
N ALA A 44 19.46 3.48 -5.74
CA ALA A 44 18.69 4.24 -4.76
C ALA A 44 18.36 5.66 -5.24
N ASP A 45 19.29 6.37 -5.88
CA ASP A 45 19.08 7.72 -6.38
C ASP A 45 18.08 7.76 -7.56
N ALA A 46 17.97 6.68 -8.34
CA ALA A 46 17.00 6.55 -9.42
C ALA A 46 15.56 6.27 -8.94
N VAL A 47 15.39 5.73 -7.73
CA VAL A 47 14.08 5.37 -7.14
C VAL A 47 13.52 6.49 -6.27
N ASP A 48 12.28 6.91 -6.55
CA ASP A 48 11.60 7.95 -5.78
C ASP A 48 10.81 7.37 -4.60
N ILE A 49 10.13 6.22 -4.79
CA ILE A 49 9.26 5.57 -3.80
C ILE A 49 9.49 4.05 -3.83
N ILE A 50 9.49 3.41 -2.66
CA ILE A 50 9.53 1.95 -2.57
C ILE A 50 8.09 1.39 -2.59
N GLY A 51 7.77 0.51 -3.53
CA GLY A 51 6.47 -0.17 -3.62
C GLY A 51 6.57 -1.62 -3.19
N LEU A 52 5.78 -2.00 -2.19
CA LEU A 52 5.74 -3.33 -1.61
C LEU A 52 4.40 -4.03 -1.87
N HIS A 53 4.45 -5.34 -2.13
CA HIS A 53 3.29 -6.21 -2.23
C HIS A 53 3.01 -6.91 -0.91
N TYR A 54 1.76 -6.85 -0.45
CA TYR A 54 1.27 -7.51 0.75
C TYR A 54 2.19 -7.37 1.98
N PRO A 55 2.67 -6.16 2.31
CA PRO A 55 3.50 -5.97 3.48
C PRO A 55 2.76 -6.43 4.74
N SER A 56 3.40 -7.31 5.52
CA SER A 56 2.76 -7.88 6.69
C SER A 56 2.77 -6.90 7.86
N ASP A 57 1.69 -6.90 8.64
CA ASP A 57 1.62 -6.20 9.92
C ASP A 57 2.27 -7.00 11.07
N PHE A 58 2.81 -8.20 10.81
CA PHE A 58 3.48 -9.03 11.80
C PHE A 58 4.63 -9.87 11.22
N SER A 59 5.58 -10.24 12.07
CA SER A 59 6.60 -11.25 11.78
C SER A 59 6.00 -12.65 11.90
N LEU A 60 6.20 -13.47 10.87
CA LEU A 60 5.85 -14.90 10.87
C LEU A 60 6.82 -15.76 11.71
N LEU A 61 7.94 -15.20 12.17
CA LEU A 61 8.88 -15.89 13.05
C LEU A 61 8.46 -15.74 14.53
N PRO A 62 8.43 -16.82 15.32
CA PRO A 62 8.15 -16.75 16.75
C PRO A 62 9.23 -15.96 17.51
N PRO A 63 8.87 -15.13 18.52
CA PRO A 63 7.52 -14.72 18.85
C PRO A 63 6.97 -13.75 17.80
N THR A 64 5.67 -13.88 17.47
CA THR A 64 4.97 -12.94 16.60
C THR A 64 5.11 -11.53 17.18
N ARG A 65 5.68 -10.63 16.39
CA ARG A 65 5.91 -9.23 16.75
C ARG A 65 5.51 -8.35 15.56
N PRO A 66 5.14 -7.08 15.77
CA PRO A 66 4.95 -6.15 14.67
C PRO A 66 6.16 -6.17 13.72
N LYS A 67 5.90 -6.14 12.41
CA LYS A 67 6.95 -6.19 11.41
C LYS A 67 7.69 -4.84 11.36
N ASP A 68 8.98 -4.86 11.63
CA ASP A 68 9.86 -3.69 11.49
C ASP A 68 10.43 -3.65 10.06
N TYR A 69 10.28 -2.50 9.38
CA TYR A 69 10.80 -2.21 8.04
C TYR A 69 12.11 -1.39 8.11
N PHE A 70 12.96 -1.72 9.08
CA PHE A 70 14.16 -0.95 9.45
C PHE A 70 15.06 -0.52 8.27
N THR A 71 15.41 -1.45 7.37
CA THR A 71 16.23 -1.10 6.20
C THR A 71 15.52 -0.08 5.32
N CYS A 72 14.22 -0.26 5.07
CA CYS A 72 13.43 0.67 4.27
C CYS A 72 13.41 2.08 4.90
N HIS A 73 13.25 2.16 6.23
CA HIS A 73 13.29 3.44 6.96
C HIS A 73 14.64 4.16 6.82
N LYS A 74 15.76 3.42 6.88
CA LYS A 74 17.10 3.99 6.74
C LYS A 74 17.36 4.65 5.39
N LEU A 75 16.64 4.25 4.34
CA LEU A 75 16.77 4.85 3.01
C LEU A 75 16.19 6.27 2.95
N GLY A 76 15.40 6.69 3.94
CA GLY A 76 14.79 8.03 3.97
C GLY A 76 13.77 8.27 2.85
N LYS A 77 13.27 7.18 2.23
CA LYS A 77 12.28 7.22 1.15
C LYS A 77 10.89 6.92 1.70
N LYS A 78 9.86 7.45 1.02
CA LYS A 78 8.51 6.95 1.22
C LYS A 78 8.44 5.51 0.73
N PHE A 79 7.69 4.68 1.42
CA PHE A 79 7.33 3.37 0.92
C PHE A 79 5.85 3.09 1.15
N TRP A 80 5.27 2.41 0.17
CA TRP A 80 3.83 2.19 0.02
C TRP A 80 3.55 0.69 -0.02
N ALA A 81 2.40 0.28 0.50
CA ALA A 81 1.79 -0.97 0.09
C ALA A 81 1.20 -0.74 -1.31
N SER A 82 2.01 -0.96 -2.35
CA SER A 82 1.63 -0.68 -3.73
C SER A 82 0.70 -1.74 -4.32
N GLU A 83 0.59 -2.89 -3.65
CA GLU A 83 -0.46 -3.88 -3.87
C GLU A 83 -0.87 -4.52 -2.54
N GLU A 84 -2.17 -4.63 -2.27
CA GLU A 84 -2.70 -5.12 -1.00
C GLU A 84 -4.15 -5.67 -1.13
N SER A 85 -4.66 -6.29 -0.08
CA SER A 85 -5.98 -6.93 0.08
C SER A 85 -6.04 -8.31 -0.55
N SER A 86 -6.34 -8.43 -1.85
CA SER A 86 -6.51 -9.72 -2.57
C SER A 86 -7.28 -10.78 -1.76
N SER A 87 -8.27 -10.30 -1.01
CA SER A 87 -9.07 -11.07 -0.06
C SER A 87 -10.54 -11.01 -0.47
N TYR A 88 -11.36 -11.92 0.06
CA TYR A 88 -12.79 -11.96 -0.25
C TYR A 88 -13.47 -10.60 -0.03
N ASP A 89 -14.35 -10.18 -0.93
CA ASP A 89 -15.03 -8.89 -0.89
C ASP A 89 -16.20 -8.81 0.13
N ASP A 90 -16.20 -9.67 1.13
CA ASP A 90 -17.21 -9.76 2.18
C ASP A 90 -16.86 -8.88 3.40
N LEU A 91 -17.55 -9.11 4.52
CA LEU A 91 -17.25 -8.42 5.78
C LEU A 91 -15.87 -8.77 6.35
N ASN A 92 -15.34 -9.96 6.08
CA ASN A 92 -14.02 -10.36 6.54
C ASN A 92 -12.92 -9.63 5.76
N GLY A 93 -13.05 -9.52 4.43
CA GLY A 93 -12.11 -8.72 3.65
C GLY A 93 -12.23 -7.23 3.92
N ALA A 94 -13.44 -6.72 4.18
CA ALA A 94 -13.60 -5.33 4.60
C ALA A 94 -12.92 -5.06 5.96
N ALA A 95 -13.04 -5.99 6.91
CA ALA A 95 -12.33 -5.91 8.19
C ALA A 95 -10.80 -6.03 8.01
N CYS A 96 -10.35 -6.91 7.10
CA CYS A 96 -8.94 -7.03 6.73
C CYS A 96 -8.41 -5.69 6.18
N TRP A 97 -9.09 -5.11 5.18
CA TRP A 97 -8.74 -3.84 4.56
C TRP A 97 -8.71 -2.68 5.56
N ALA A 98 -9.74 -2.56 6.41
CA ALA A 98 -9.79 -1.51 7.43
C ALA A 98 -8.64 -1.63 8.45
N ARG A 99 -8.31 -2.87 8.86
CA ARG A 99 -7.20 -3.15 9.78
C ARG A 99 -5.86 -2.76 9.17
N ILE A 100 -5.53 -3.28 7.98
CA ILE A 100 -4.20 -3.11 7.39
C ILE A 100 -3.90 -1.66 7.03
N VAL A 101 -4.88 -0.90 6.52
CA VAL A 101 -4.69 0.53 6.22
C VAL A 101 -4.30 1.33 7.47
N ASN A 102 -4.85 1.01 8.64
CA ASN A 102 -4.44 1.63 9.91
C ASN A 102 -3.10 1.08 10.41
N ALA A 103 -2.91 -0.24 10.34
CA ALA A 103 -1.69 -0.91 10.79
C ALA A 103 -0.45 -0.43 10.02
N HIS A 104 -0.57 -0.20 8.72
CA HIS A 104 0.50 0.28 7.85
C HIS A 104 1.13 1.58 8.32
N TRP A 105 0.33 2.53 8.81
CA TRP A 105 0.89 3.72 9.45
C TRP A 105 1.50 3.39 10.81
N VAL A 106 0.73 2.75 11.70
CA VAL A 106 1.11 2.56 13.11
C VAL A 106 2.36 1.67 13.26
N ILE A 107 2.54 0.68 12.40
CA ILE A 107 3.63 -0.29 12.47
C ILE A 107 4.79 0.11 11.58
N SER A 108 4.50 0.56 10.36
CA SER A 108 5.48 0.64 9.28
C SER A 108 5.62 2.04 8.71
N GLN A 109 4.88 3.03 9.22
CA GLN A 109 4.84 4.41 8.72
C GLN A 109 4.62 4.53 7.20
N MET A 110 3.95 3.53 6.60
CA MET A 110 3.55 3.61 5.20
C MET A 110 2.47 4.66 5.05
N THR A 111 2.54 5.40 3.94
CA THR A 111 1.66 6.56 3.69
C THR A 111 0.68 6.34 2.54
N SER A 112 0.67 5.14 1.97
CA SER A 112 -0.30 4.74 0.96
C SER A 112 -0.50 3.22 1.00
N SER A 113 -1.71 2.81 0.68
CA SER A 113 -2.09 1.40 0.48
C SER A 113 -3.02 1.32 -0.71
N ILE A 114 -2.65 0.50 -1.69
CA ILE A 114 -3.33 0.40 -2.98
C ILE A 114 -3.93 -0.99 -3.08
N MET A 115 -5.26 -1.03 -3.23
CA MET A 115 -5.99 -2.29 -3.21
C MET A 115 -5.97 -2.99 -4.57
N TRP A 116 -5.55 -4.25 -4.57
CA TRP A 116 -5.86 -5.18 -5.62
C TRP A 116 -7.16 -5.93 -5.27
N ASN A 117 -8.25 -5.80 -6.02
CA ASN A 117 -8.43 -4.96 -7.20
C ASN A 117 -9.66 -4.02 -7.13
N LEU A 118 -9.69 -3.03 -8.01
CA LEU A 118 -10.66 -1.94 -7.96
C LEU A 118 -12.11 -2.41 -8.12
N VAL A 119 -12.39 -3.24 -9.13
CA VAL A 119 -13.75 -3.69 -9.45
C VAL A 119 -13.70 -5.10 -10.04
N GLY A 120 -14.57 -5.96 -9.53
CA GLY A 120 -14.77 -7.32 -10.01
C GLY A 120 -15.57 -7.28 -11.30
N SER A 121 -14.89 -7.03 -12.42
CA SER A 121 -15.47 -6.98 -13.78
C SER A 121 -14.94 -8.12 -14.64
N TYR A 122 -14.92 -9.31 -14.08
CA TYR A 122 -14.39 -10.52 -14.70
C TYR A 122 -15.25 -11.71 -14.29
N TYR A 123 -15.26 -12.76 -15.13
CA TYR A 123 -16.21 -13.85 -15.00
C TYR A 123 -16.09 -14.60 -13.67
N HIS A 124 -17.24 -15.00 -13.13
CA HIS A 124 -17.30 -15.99 -12.07
C HIS A 124 -16.49 -17.24 -12.42
N GLY A 125 -15.61 -17.67 -11.50
CA GLY A 125 -14.76 -18.84 -11.66
C GLY A 125 -13.36 -18.57 -12.21
N THR A 126 -13.03 -17.33 -12.62
CA THR A 126 -11.62 -16.97 -12.82
C THR A 126 -10.89 -16.85 -11.49
N ASN A 127 -9.56 -16.88 -11.54
CA ASN A 127 -8.73 -16.67 -10.35
C ASN A 127 -9.14 -15.38 -9.62
N TRP A 128 -9.24 -15.47 -8.29
CA TRP A 128 -9.55 -14.35 -7.40
C TRP A 128 -10.89 -13.65 -7.70
N TYR A 129 -11.89 -14.40 -8.17
CA TYR A 129 -13.27 -13.91 -8.17
C TYR A 129 -13.71 -13.53 -6.75
N ALA A 130 -14.45 -12.42 -6.66
CA ALA A 130 -14.89 -11.80 -5.40
C ALA A 130 -13.73 -11.30 -4.52
N SER A 131 -12.74 -10.61 -5.11
CA SER A 131 -11.60 -10.00 -4.39
C SER A 131 -11.43 -8.50 -4.68
N SER A 132 -12.57 -7.81 -4.80
CA SER A 132 -12.63 -6.44 -5.32
C SER A 132 -13.42 -5.51 -4.42
N MET A 133 -13.27 -4.20 -4.62
CA MET A 133 -14.00 -3.19 -3.84
C MET A 133 -15.52 -3.31 -4.05
N MET A 134 -15.92 -3.60 -5.29
CA MET A 134 -17.30 -3.88 -5.68
C MET A 134 -17.32 -4.84 -6.88
N THR A 135 -18.47 -5.42 -7.21
CA THR A 135 -18.63 -6.36 -8.34
C THR A 135 -19.51 -5.72 -9.42
N ALA A 136 -19.09 -5.81 -10.68
CA ALA A 136 -19.80 -5.29 -11.85
C ALA A 136 -19.50 -6.15 -13.09
N ASP A 137 -19.81 -7.44 -13.02
CA ASP A 137 -19.46 -8.45 -14.03
C ASP A 137 -20.61 -8.80 -15.00
N GLN A 138 -21.75 -8.10 -14.92
CA GLN A 138 -22.91 -8.31 -15.79
C GLN A 138 -23.25 -7.10 -16.65
N PRO A 139 -22.40 -6.72 -17.62
CA PRO A 139 -22.65 -5.55 -18.47
C PRO A 139 -23.94 -5.68 -19.30
N TRP A 140 -24.38 -6.90 -19.62
CA TRP A 140 -25.60 -7.15 -20.40
C TRP A 140 -26.91 -6.88 -19.62
N SER A 141 -26.88 -6.94 -18.29
CA SER A 141 -28.05 -6.66 -17.44
C SER A 141 -27.96 -5.30 -16.73
N GLY A 142 -26.75 -4.74 -16.63
CA GLY A 142 -26.47 -3.57 -15.81
C GLY A 142 -26.42 -3.87 -14.31
N HIS A 143 -26.47 -5.14 -13.90
CA HIS A 143 -26.37 -5.51 -12.49
C HIS A 143 -24.96 -5.27 -11.94
N TYR A 144 -24.90 -4.73 -10.73
CA TYR A 144 -23.68 -4.58 -9.94
C TYR A 144 -24.00 -4.75 -8.44
N LYS A 145 -22.97 -5.04 -7.65
CA LYS A 145 -23.05 -5.22 -6.20
C LYS A 145 -22.04 -4.30 -5.52
N VAL A 146 -22.52 -3.41 -4.67
CA VAL A 146 -21.67 -2.60 -3.79
C VAL A 146 -21.30 -3.45 -2.58
N ASN A 147 -20.01 -3.78 -2.44
CA ASN A 147 -19.52 -4.65 -1.37
C ASN A 147 -19.08 -3.85 -0.13
N PRO A 148 -19.02 -4.48 1.06
CA PRO A 148 -18.59 -3.81 2.30
C PRO A 148 -17.22 -3.12 2.23
N VAL A 149 -16.30 -3.60 1.38
CA VAL A 149 -14.96 -3.04 1.19
C VAL A 149 -14.97 -1.58 0.71
N ILE A 150 -15.97 -1.18 -0.10
CA ILE A 150 -16.18 0.23 -0.50
C ILE A 150 -16.41 1.11 0.73
N TRP A 151 -17.22 0.66 1.67
CA TRP A 151 -17.54 1.44 2.86
C TRP A 151 -16.37 1.49 3.85
N ALA A 152 -15.61 0.40 4.00
CA ALA A 152 -14.34 0.42 4.74
C ALA A 152 -13.35 1.43 4.15
N THR A 153 -13.28 1.53 2.81
CA THR A 153 -12.46 2.54 2.11
C THR A 153 -13.00 3.97 2.33
N ALA A 154 -14.31 4.14 2.39
CA ALA A 154 -14.96 5.44 2.59
C ALA A 154 -14.64 6.05 3.97
N HIS A 155 -14.50 5.23 5.02
CA HIS A 155 -14.08 5.68 6.37
C HIS A 155 -12.72 6.40 6.40
N MET A 156 -11.92 6.25 5.35
CA MET A 156 -10.61 6.86 5.20
C MET A 156 -10.68 7.99 4.15
N THR A 157 -11.12 7.66 2.94
CA THR A 157 -11.07 8.55 1.78
C THR A 157 -12.05 9.73 1.81
N GLN A 158 -13.17 9.62 2.53
CA GLN A 158 -14.10 10.76 2.66
C GLN A 158 -13.57 11.84 3.62
N PHE A 159 -12.74 11.46 4.59
CA PHE A 159 -12.35 12.32 5.70
C PHE A 159 -10.89 12.79 5.66
N THR A 160 -10.19 12.55 4.55
CA THR A 160 -8.79 12.94 4.39
C THR A 160 -8.46 13.29 2.94
N ARG A 161 -7.31 13.93 2.75
CA ARG A 161 -6.78 14.32 1.44
C ARG A 161 -5.29 14.06 1.35
N ILE A 162 -4.81 13.91 0.12
CA ILE A 162 -3.37 13.91 -0.17
C ILE A 162 -2.79 15.24 0.33
N GLY A 163 -1.72 15.16 1.11
CA GLY A 163 -1.08 16.32 1.74
C GLY A 163 -1.29 16.43 3.24
N TRP A 164 -2.31 15.77 3.79
CA TRP A 164 -2.50 15.66 5.25
C TRP A 164 -1.35 14.89 5.90
N ARG A 165 -1.04 15.21 7.15
CA ARG A 165 0.00 14.53 7.93
C ARG A 165 -0.63 13.57 8.92
N TYR A 166 -0.06 12.38 9.05
CA TYR A 166 -0.35 11.54 10.19
C TYR A 166 0.29 12.09 11.46
N LEU A 167 -0.41 11.98 12.58
CA LEU A 167 0.18 12.17 13.91
C LEU A 167 1.05 10.97 14.28
N ALA A 168 2.17 11.23 14.95
CA ALA A 168 3.10 10.19 15.38
C ALA A 168 2.45 9.22 16.38
N ASN A 169 3.03 8.02 16.50
CA ASN A 169 2.67 7.09 17.56
C ASN A 169 2.86 7.75 18.93
N ASP A 170 1.97 7.44 19.87
CA ASP A 170 1.89 8.03 21.21
C ASP A 170 1.61 9.55 21.23
N GLN A 171 1.33 10.15 20.07
CA GLN A 171 0.96 11.56 19.90
C GLN A 171 -0.28 11.73 19.01
N GLY A 172 -1.19 10.74 18.98
CA GLY A 172 -2.44 10.79 18.21
C GLY A 172 -2.65 9.62 17.26
N SER A 173 -1.66 8.74 17.11
CA SER A 173 -1.83 7.41 16.49
C SER A 173 -1.27 6.33 17.42
N GLY A 174 -1.63 5.07 17.21
CA GLY A 174 -1.02 3.96 17.95
C GLY A 174 -1.88 2.71 18.09
N TYR A 175 -1.48 1.89 19.04
CA TYR A 175 -2.15 0.64 19.42
C TYR A 175 -3.25 0.90 20.45
N LEU A 176 -4.37 0.18 20.33
CA LEU A 176 -5.40 0.16 21.36
C LEU A 176 -5.03 -0.85 22.48
N PRO A 177 -5.37 -0.58 23.76
CA PRO A 177 -4.98 -1.44 24.88
C PRO A 177 -5.45 -2.89 24.80
N HIS A 178 -6.53 -3.15 24.06
CA HIS A 178 -7.15 -4.47 23.92
C HIS A 178 -7.16 -4.99 22.49
N GLY A 179 -6.24 -4.49 21.66
CA GLY A 179 -6.10 -4.88 20.26
C GLY A 179 -6.77 -3.91 19.29
N GLY A 180 -6.17 -3.78 18.11
CA GLY A 180 -6.54 -2.80 17.11
C GLY A 180 -5.62 -1.58 17.09
N TYR A 181 -5.84 -0.73 16.11
CA TYR A 181 -5.02 0.44 15.80
C TYR A 181 -5.92 1.67 15.66
N TYR A 182 -5.37 2.84 15.97
CA TYR A 182 -5.98 4.12 15.62
C TYR A 182 -4.94 5.00 14.94
N ALA A 183 -5.36 5.74 13.91
CA ALA A 183 -4.53 6.70 13.22
C ALA A 183 -5.27 8.03 13.07
N THR A 184 -4.58 9.12 13.36
CA THR A 184 -5.12 10.48 13.18
C THR A 184 -4.35 11.17 12.09
N LEU A 185 -5.06 11.77 11.13
CA LEU A 185 -4.50 12.68 10.14
C LEU A 185 -4.98 14.10 10.41
N VAL A 186 -4.10 15.06 10.21
CA VAL A 186 -4.39 16.49 10.37
C VAL A 186 -4.17 17.19 9.05
N ASP A 187 -5.12 18.06 8.71
CA ASP A 187 -5.03 18.98 7.58
C ASP A 187 -3.77 19.85 7.72
N PRO A 188 -3.06 20.19 6.63
CA PRO A 188 -1.96 21.15 6.68
C PRO A 188 -2.36 22.56 7.13
N ASP A 189 -3.62 22.97 6.99
CA ASP A 189 -4.16 24.27 7.39
C ASP A 189 -4.70 24.30 8.84
#